data_AF-A0A348YAR4-F1
#
_entry.id   AF-A0A348YAR4-F1
#
_cell.length_a   1.000
_cell.length_b   1.000
_cell.length_c   1.000
_cell.angle_alpha   90.00
_cell.angle_beta   90.00
_cell.angle_gamma   90.00
#
_symmetry.space_group_name_H-M   'P 1'
#
loop_
_entity.id
_entity.type
_entity.pdbx_description
1 polymer ?
#
loop_
_entity_poly.entity_id
_entity_poly.type
_entity_poly.pdbx_seq_one_letter_code
_entity_poly.pdbx_strand_id
1 'polypeptide(L)'
;GSSLTGTGMVTYKPFGKDTANNQGYVLVNHASATQATKDNTVAGVFTYPCQGVSGTVTALYNETPSPVKGTGRDLQTDPIGQPVYVSMPSAQTIDISNVKFHDIQRNMDVPIELLDYRQDPHKNTIYELPANEAFILPITDNLKSCTSTSKKDDNCGLHGNSDYRVSFDILVDSKAIERESFTFKTGAVSN
;
A
#
# COMPACT_ATOMS: atom_id res chain seq x y z
N GLY A 1 -6.88 12.47 23.04
CA GLY A 1 -5.86 12.70 22.01
C GLY A 1 -5.10 11.42 21.80
N SER A 2 -5.29 10.80 20.64
CA SER A 2 -4.49 9.70 20.09
C SER A 2 -4.80 9.68 18.61
N SER A 3 -3.88 10.17 17.78
CA SER A 3 -3.98 10.05 16.32
C SER A 3 -3.53 8.65 15.95
N LEU A 4 -4.48 7.80 15.58
CA LEU A 4 -4.22 6.51 14.96
C LEU A 4 -3.87 6.80 13.50
N THR A 5 -2.60 6.62 13.12
CA THR A 5 -2.17 6.66 11.72
C THR A 5 -2.46 5.31 11.08
N GLY A 6 -3.70 5.16 10.62
CA GLY A 6 -4.06 4.14 9.63
C GLY A 6 -4.03 4.71 8.22
N THR A 7 -4.00 3.84 7.21
CA THR A 7 -4.37 4.22 5.85
C THR A 7 -5.89 4.46 5.86
N GLY A 8 -6.29 5.73 5.80
CA GLY A 8 -7.67 6.18 5.76
C GLY A 8 -7.73 7.63 5.27
N MET A 9 -8.41 7.86 4.14
CA MET A 9 -8.50 9.17 3.49
C MET A 9 -9.77 9.92 3.89
N VAL A 10 -9.66 11.08 4.56
CA VAL A 10 -10.65 12.20 4.67
C VAL A 10 -10.00 13.30 5.53
N THR A 11 -10.02 14.63 5.32
CA THR A 11 -10.51 15.62 4.32
C THR A 11 -9.90 17.00 4.70
N TYR A 12 -9.77 17.95 3.77
CA TYR A 12 -10.12 19.34 4.13
C TYR A 12 -10.66 20.17 2.95
N LYS A 13 -11.76 20.88 3.21
CA LYS A 13 -12.31 21.94 2.36
C LYS A 13 -12.34 23.22 3.21
N PRO A 14 -11.49 24.23 2.98
CA PRO A 14 -11.80 25.58 3.39
C PRO A 14 -12.53 26.31 2.26
N PHE A 15 -13.59 26.95 2.72
CA PHE A 15 -14.36 27.98 2.06
C PHE A 15 -13.51 29.24 1.93
N GLY A 16 -13.38 29.82 0.73
CA GLY A 16 -12.79 31.16 0.55
C GLY A 16 -11.63 31.21 -0.45
N LYS A 17 -11.74 32.17 -1.37
CA LYS A 17 -10.86 32.42 -2.52
C LYS A 17 -9.52 33.06 -2.10
N ASP A 18 -8.66 32.39 -1.34
CA ASP A 18 -7.31 32.92 -1.09
C ASP A 18 -6.22 31.87 -1.33
N THR A 19 -5.47 32.10 -2.41
CA THR A 19 -4.40 31.23 -2.93
C THR A 19 -3.05 31.46 -2.25
N ALA A 20 -2.93 32.41 -1.32
CA ALA A 20 -1.66 32.82 -0.73
C ALA A 20 -1.18 31.93 0.45
N ASN A 21 -2.00 31.00 0.96
CA ASN A 21 -1.66 30.15 2.12
C ASN A 21 -1.58 28.64 1.79
N ASN A 22 -1.26 28.29 0.54
CA ASN A 22 -1.08 26.89 0.13
C ASN A 22 0.18 26.27 0.75
N GLN A 23 0.05 25.63 1.90
CA GLN A 23 1.01 24.62 2.36
C GLN A 23 0.45 23.26 2.00
N GLY A 24 1.00 22.69 0.93
CA GLY A 24 0.54 21.43 0.36
C GLY A 24 1.11 20.21 1.07
N TYR A 25 0.26 19.20 1.26
CA TYR A 25 0.54 17.76 1.15
C TYR A 25 -0.78 17.05 0.86
N VAL A 26 -0.81 16.09 -0.07
CA VAL A 26 -1.89 15.09 -0.14
C VAL A 26 -1.31 13.74 -0.53
N LEU A 27 -1.40 12.80 0.40
CA LEU A 27 -1.41 11.37 0.13
C LEU A 27 -2.38 10.78 1.15
N VAL A 28 -3.49 10.20 0.68
CA VAL A 28 -4.42 9.58 1.63
C VAL A 28 -5.19 8.36 1.10
N ASN A 29 -5.56 8.24 -0.20
CA ASN A 29 -6.01 7.01 -0.91
C ASN A 29 -6.35 7.39 -2.39
N HIS A 30 -6.60 6.44 -3.30
CA HIS A 30 -6.99 6.68 -4.70
C HIS A 30 -8.47 7.05 -4.83
N ALA A 31 -8.88 8.25 -4.42
CA ALA A 31 -10.24 8.77 -4.72
C ALA A 31 -10.37 10.31 -4.74
N SER A 32 -9.29 11.09 -4.70
CA SER A 32 -9.40 12.56 -4.68
C SER A 32 -8.30 13.31 -5.44
N ALA A 33 -7.41 12.60 -6.13
CA ALA A 33 -6.79 13.13 -7.34
C ALA A 33 -7.64 12.65 -8.52
N THR A 34 -8.16 13.58 -9.31
CA THR A 34 -8.60 13.19 -10.65
C THR A 34 -7.35 12.98 -11.49
N GLN A 35 -7.39 12.12 -12.51
CA GLN A 35 -6.29 12.02 -13.49
C GLN A 35 -5.86 13.40 -14.01
N ALA A 36 -6.79 14.36 -14.05
CA ALA A 36 -6.58 15.73 -14.50
C ALA A 36 -5.75 16.63 -13.56
N THR A 37 -5.56 16.24 -12.29
CA THR A 37 -4.76 17.02 -11.31
C THR A 37 -3.44 16.33 -10.93
N LYS A 38 -3.13 15.17 -11.55
CA LYS A 38 -1.87 14.46 -11.32
C LYS A 38 -0.75 15.19 -12.08
N ASP A 39 0.29 15.60 -11.36
CA ASP A 39 1.50 16.12 -11.99
C ASP A 39 2.29 14.96 -12.60
N ASN A 40 2.14 14.78 -13.91
CA ASN A 40 2.83 13.73 -14.66
C ASN A 40 4.25 14.14 -15.07
N THR A 41 4.76 15.29 -14.60
CA THR A 41 6.15 15.72 -14.85
C THR A 41 7.12 15.27 -13.76
N VAL A 42 6.60 14.79 -12.63
CA VAL A 42 7.41 14.24 -11.54
C VAL A 42 7.94 12.86 -11.93
N ALA A 43 9.26 12.76 -12.05
CA ALA A 43 9.97 11.53 -12.36
C ALA A 43 10.39 10.76 -11.10
N GLY A 44 10.49 9.44 -11.23
CA GLY A 44 10.95 8.52 -10.18
C GLY A 44 9.85 7.60 -9.67
N VAL A 45 10.27 6.51 -9.02
CA VAL A 45 9.38 5.53 -8.41
C VAL A 45 9.00 6.00 -7.01
N PHE A 46 7.70 6.05 -6.75
CA PHE A 46 7.13 6.41 -5.45
C PHE A 46 6.52 5.18 -4.81
N THR A 47 6.92 4.92 -3.56
CA THR A 47 6.34 3.84 -2.76
C THR A 47 5.66 4.38 -1.51
N TYR A 48 4.59 3.71 -1.11
CA TYR A 48 4.05 3.83 0.25
C TYR A 48 3.82 2.44 0.84
N PRO A 49 4.37 2.10 2.01
CA PRO A 49 5.29 2.92 2.81
C PRO A 49 6.59 3.23 2.06
N CYS A 50 7.20 4.39 2.34
CA CYS A 50 8.53 4.73 1.83
C CYS A 50 9.62 4.36 2.84
N GLN A 51 10.89 4.49 2.44
CA GLN A 51 12.05 4.20 3.29
C GLN A 51 11.96 4.88 4.66
N GLY A 52 12.08 4.09 5.72
CA GLY A 52 12.14 4.55 7.11
C GLY A 52 10.79 4.93 7.71
N VAL A 53 9.67 4.79 6.98
CA VAL A 53 8.33 4.97 7.56
C VAL A 53 8.12 3.95 8.66
N SER A 54 7.61 4.41 9.80
CA SER A 54 7.32 3.59 10.98
C SER A 54 5.90 3.81 11.46
N GLY A 55 5.33 2.81 12.13
CA GLY A 55 4.00 2.92 12.71
C GLY A 55 2.88 2.72 11.68
N THR A 56 3.15 2.03 10.56
CA THR A 56 2.10 1.65 9.60
C THR A 56 1.12 0.69 10.26
N VAL A 57 -0.09 0.56 9.73
CA VAL A 57 -0.97 -0.54 10.16
C VAL A 57 -0.32 -1.88 9.81
N THR A 58 -0.82 -2.94 10.44
CA THR A 58 -0.35 -4.31 10.21
C THR A 58 -1.09 -4.98 9.05
N ALA A 59 -2.30 -4.54 8.72
CA ALA A 59 -3.12 -5.13 7.68
C ALA A 59 -4.08 -4.11 7.04
N LEU A 60 -4.64 -4.49 5.89
CA LEU A 60 -5.84 -3.88 5.34
C LEU A 60 -7.04 -4.31 6.17
N TYR A 61 -7.73 -3.33 6.74
CA TYR A 61 -8.97 -3.55 7.48
C TYR A 61 -10.08 -2.76 6.79
N ASN A 62 -11.00 -3.47 6.13
CA ASN A 62 -12.25 -2.90 5.61
C ASN A 62 -12.07 -1.76 4.56
N GLU A 63 -11.42 -2.07 3.43
CA GLU A 63 -11.20 -1.13 2.32
C GLU A 63 -12.42 -0.96 1.40
N THR A 64 -12.61 0.25 0.85
CA THR A 64 -13.61 0.53 -0.20
C THR A 64 -13.00 1.45 -1.27
N PRO A 65 -12.96 1.01 -2.56
CA PRO A 65 -13.41 -0.29 -3.05
C PRO A 65 -12.44 -1.41 -2.62
N SER A 66 -12.99 -2.61 -2.38
CA SER A 66 -12.17 -3.73 -1.88
C SER A 66 -11.16 -4.19 -2.96
N PRO A 67 -9.85 -4.25 -2.66
CA PRO A 67 -8.83 -4.70 -3.61
C PRO A 67 -8.92 -6.20 -3.93
N VAL A 68 -9.74 -6.95 -3.19
CA VAL A 68 -9.94 -8.40 -3.36
C VAL A 68 -11.35 -8.73 -3.82
N LYS A 69 -12.05 -7.77 -4.44
CA LYS A 69 -13.41 -7.97 -4.93
C LYS A 69 -13.48 -9.18 -5.88
N GLY A 70 -14.43 -10.07 -5.63
CA GLY A 70 -14.66 -11.27 -6.45
C GLY A 70 -13.80 -12.49 -6.10
N THR A 71 -12.83 -12.35 -5.19
CA THR A 71 -12.00 -13.49 -4.72
C THR A 71 -12.69 -14.34 -3.65
N GLY A 72 -13.69 -13.77 -2.96
CA GLY A 72 -14.32 -14.40 -1.79
C GLY A 72 -13.54 -14.25 -0.48
N ARG A 73 -12.37 -13.59 -0.48
CA ARG A 73 -11.60 -13.28 0.73
C ARG A 73 -12.35 -12.25 1.59
N ASP A 74 -12.52 -12.57 2.87
CA ASP A 74 -13.03 -11.64 3.88
C ASP A 74 -11.84 -11.07 4.67
N LEU A 75 -11.55 -9.78 4.47
CA LEU A 75 -10.43 -9.10 5.12
C LEU A 75 -10.61 -8.95 6.65
N GLN A 76 -11.80 -9.19 7.20
CA GLN A 76 -12.00 -9.20 8.65
C GLN A 76 -11.48 -10.47 9.31
N THR A 77 -11.56 -11.61 8.61
CA THR A 77 -11.15 -12.92 9.13
C THR A 77 -9.84 -13.43 8.53
N ASP A 78 -9.51 -12.96 7.32
CA ASP A 78 -8.32 -13.33 6.56
C ASP A 78 -7.64 -12.07 6.00
N PRO A 79 -7.03 -11.26 6.88
CA PRO A 79 -6.48 -9.97 6.51
C PRO A 79 -5.29 -10.15 5.55
N ILE A 80 -5.14 -9.16 4.66
CA ILE A 80 -3.91 -8.93 3.88
C ILE A 80 -3.05 -7.97 4.67
N GLY A 81 -1.74 -8.23 4.74
CA GLY A 81 -0.78 -7.35 5.39
C GLY A 81 -0.77 -5.92 4.81
N GLN A 82 -0.13 -4.97 5.49
CA GLN A 82 0.02 -3.60 4.96
C GLN A 82 0.59 -3.63 3.53
N PRO A 83 -0.17 -3.19 2.52
CA PRO A 83 0.30 -3.19 1.15
C PRO A 83 1.43 -2.20 0.94
N VAL A 84 2.25 -2.49 -0.06
CA VAL A 84 3.12 -1.49 -0.67
C VAL A 84 2.45 -0.99 -1.94
N TYR A 85 2.04 0.27 -1.94
CA TYR A 85 1.67 0.99 -3.14
C TYR A 85 2.92 1.42 -3.89
N VAL A 86 2.91 1.28 -5.21
CA VAL A 86 3.99 1.68 -6.12
C VAL A 86 3.40 2.51 -7.25
N SER A 87 4.02 3.65 -7.55
CA SER A 87 3.58 4.51 -8.65
C SER A 87 4.73 5.24 -9.32
N MET A 88 4.58 5.51 -10.62
CA MET A 88 5.47 6.37 -11.36
C MET A 88 4.65 7.33 -12.24
N PRO A 89 4.31 8.53 -11.72
CA PRO A 89 3.44 9.49 -12.40
C PRO A 89 3.86 9.83 -13.84
N SER A 90 5.16 9.94 -14.08
CA SER A 90 5.72 10.25 -15.41
C SER A 90 5.67 9.10 -16.41
N ALA A 91 5.43 7.87 -15.97
CA ALA A 91 5.39 6.69 -16.83
C ALA A 91 3.99 6.47 -17.42
N GLN A 92 3.92 5.85 -18.60
CA GLN A 92 2.66 5.34 -19.16
C GLN A 92 2.30 3.99 -18.53
N THR A 93 3.31 3.14 -18.34
CA THR A 93 3.14 1.79 -17.80
C THR A 93 4.30 1.42 -16.90
N ILE A 94 4.00 0.65 -15.84
CA ILE A 94 5.01 -0.03 -15.02
C ILE A 94 4.73 -1.53 -14.98
N ASP A 95 5.79 -2.34 -14.90
CA ASP A 95 5.69 -3.78 -14.65
C ASP A 95 6.61 -4.15 -13.47
N ILE A 96 6.05 -4.77 -12.44
CA ILE A 96 6.77 -5.11 -11.21
C ILE A 96 7.08 -6.60 -11.20
N SER A 97 8.33 -6.93 -10.87
CA SER A 97 8.80 -8.32 -10.82
C SER A 97 9.82 -8.53 -9.70
N ASN A 98 10.20 -9.79 -9.47
CA ASN A 98 11.23 -10.18 -8.48
C ASN A 98 10.99 -9.63 -7.07
N VAL A 99 9.71 -9.54 -6.68
CA VAL A 99 9.31 -8.99 -5.39
C VAL A 99 9.77 -9.89 -4.26
N LYS A 100 10.42 -9.30 -3.26
CA LYS A 100 10.85 -9.91 -2.01
C LYS A 100 10.30 -9.07 -0.87
N PHE A 101 9.47 -9.69 -0.03
CA PHE A 101 8.90 -9.07 1.17
C PHE A 101 9.40 -9.85 2.38
N HIS A 102 10.22 -9.23 3.22
CA HIS A 102 10.99 -9.94 4.23
C HIS A 102 10.77 -9.34 5.62
N ASP A 103 10.30 -10.16 6.57
CA ASP A 103 10.26 -9.84 8.01
C ASP A 103 11.69 -9.97 8.57
N ILE A 104 12.34 -8.84 8.83
CA ILE A 104 13.76 -8.79 9.23
C ILE A 104 13.96 -9.45 10.59
N GLN A 105 13.03 -9.24 11.52
CA GLN A 105 13.17 -9.68 12.91
C GLN A 105 13.04 -11.20 13.02
N ARG A 106 12.13 -11.80 12.24
CA ARG A 106 11.90 -13.25 12.23
C ARG A 106 12.69 -13.98 11.15
N ASN A 107 13.42 -13.24 10.32
CA ASN A 107 14.21 -13.76 9.20
C ASN A 107 13.37 -14.70 8.32
N MET A 108 12.21 -14.21 7.87
CA MET A 108 11.28 -14.98 7.04
C MET A 108 10.75 -14.14 5.88
N ASP A 109 10.54 -14.79 4.75
CA ASP A 109 9.85 -14.19 3.61
C ASP A 109 8.33 -14.29 3.81
N VAL A 110 7.62 -13.20 3.55
CA VAL A 110 6.16 -13.15 3.51
C VAL A 110 5.72 -13.34 2.05
N PRO A 111 4.85 -14.31 1.75
CA PRO A 111 4.29 -14.45 0.41
C PRO A 111 3.56 -13.18 -0.02
N ILE A 112 3.53 -12.92 -1.33
CA ILE A 112 2.86 -11.73 -1.88
C ILE A 112 1.94 -12.11 -3.03
N GLU A 113 0.95 -11.26 -3.24
CA GLU A 113 0.19 -11.14 -4.48
C GLU A 113 0.45 -9.76 -5.07
N LEU A 114 0.70 -9.69 -6.37
CA LEU A 114 0.84 -8.42 -7.07
C LEU A 114 -0.53 -8.03 -7.61
N LEU A 115 -0.92 -6.77 -7.47
CA LEU A 115 -2.12 -6.21 -8.06
C LEU A 115 -1.73 -5.04 -8.96
N ASP A 116 -1.95 -5.17 -10.25
CA ASP A 116 -1.73 -4.13 -11.26
C ASP A 116 -2.95 -4.00 -12.17
N TYR A 117 -2.92 -3.06 -13.12
CA TYR A 117 -4.04 -2.79 -14.03
C TYR A 117 -4.50 -4.01 -14.87
N ARG A 118 -3.66 -5.04 -15.03
CA ARG A 118 -3.99 -6.26 -15.81
C ARG A 118 -4.91 -7.19 -15.01
N GLN A 119 -4.73 -7.20 -13.70
CA GLN A 119 -5.41 -8.09 -12.74
C GLN A 119 -6.33 -7.33 -11.77
N ASP A 120 -6.60 -6.05 -12.03
CA ASP A 120 -7.50 -5.22 -11.23
C ASP A 120 -8.95 -5.74 -11.24
N PRO A 121 -9.54 -6.08 -10.08
CA PRO A 121 -10.92 -6.52 -9.98
C PRO A 121 -11.96 -5.42 -10.26
N HIS A 122 -11.53 -4.16 -10.40
CA HIS A 122 -12.37 -3.02 -10.75
C HIS A 122 -12.16 -2.51 -12.18
N LYS A 123 -11.56 -3.32 -13.04
CA LYS A 123 -11.38 -3.02 -14.46
C LYS A 123 -12.68 -2.59 -15.15
N ASN A 124 -12.60 -1.56 -15.99
CA ASN A 124 -13.73 -0.92 -16.66
C ASN A 124 -14.71 -0.20 -15.72
N THR A 125 -14.27 0.21 -14.53
CA THR A 125 -15.05 1.04 -13.62
C THR A 125 -14.31 2.36 -13.32
N ILE A 126 -14.99 3.29 -12.65
CA ILE A 126 -14.36 4.55 -12.20
C ILE A 126 -13.24 4.35 -11.18
N TYR A 127 -13.09 3.14 -10.64
CA TYR A 127 -12.07 2.77 -9.67
C TYR A 127 -10.95 1.92 -10.30
N GLU A 128 -10.88 1.86 -11.62
CA GLU A 128 -9.84 1.11 -12.33
C GLU A 128 -8.45 1.62 -11.98
N LEU A 129 -7.55 0.69 -11.68
CA LEU A 129 -6.16 0.97 -11.34
C LEU A 129 -5.38 1.43 -12.59
N PRO A 130 -4.73 2.61 -12.56
CA PRO A 130 -3.92 3.08 -13.68
C PRO A 130 -2.73 2.18 -13.99
N ALA A 131 -2.32 2.12 -15.27
CA ALA A 131 -1.21 1.25 -15.70
C ALA A 131 0.18 1.64 -15.18
N ASN A 132 0.32 2.85 -14.63
CA ASN A 132 1.54 3.33 -13.99
C ASN A 132 1.51 3.21 -12.45
N GLU A 133 0.63 2.36 -11.94
CA GLU A 133 0.39 2.11 -10.52
C GLU A 133 0.21 0.61 -10.26
N ALA A 134 0.62 0.17 -9.06
CA ALA A 134 0.50 -1.21 -8.63
C ALA A 134 0.50 -1.31 -7.09
N PHE A 135 0.02 -2.43 -6.57
CA PHE A 135 0.10 -2.80 -5.17
C PHE A 135 0.80 -4.15 -5.01
N ILE A 136 1.71 -4.24 -4.05
CA ILE A 136 2.25 -5.49 -3.54
C ILE A 136 1.47 -5.81 -2.27
N LEU A 137 0.72 -6.89 -2.29
CA LEU A 137 -0.18 -7.34 -1.23
C LEU A 137 0.49 -8.48 -0.44
N PRO A 138 0.90 -8.28 0.82
CA PRO A 138 1.47 -9.36 1.63
C PRO A 138 0.37 -10.34 2.06
N ILE A 139 0.52 -11.60 1.68
CA ILE A 139 -0.41 -12.68 2.02
C ILE A 139 -0.01 -13.26 3.37
N THR A 140 -0.83 -12.97 4.38
CA THR A 140 -0.48 -13.20 5.78
C THR A 140 -1.18 -14.40 6.40
N ASP A 141 -1.87 -15.21 5.61
CA ASP A 141 -2.73 -16.33 6.03
C ASP A 141 -2.02 -17.32 6.98
N ASN A 142 -0.71 -17.50 6.83
CA ASN A 142 0.11 -18.41 7.64
C ASN A 142 0.83 -17.72 8.81
N LEU A 143 0.62 -16.41 9.02
CA LEU A 143 1.27 -15.64 10.08
C LEU A 143 0.45 -15.68 11.36
N LYS A 144 1.14 -15.97 12.47
CA LYS A 144 0.60 -15.86 13.83
C LYS A 144 0.98 -14.51 14.42
N SER A 145 0.31 -13.47 13.96
CA SER A 145 0.72 -12.08 14.18
C SER A 145 -0.02 -11.37 15.31
N CYS A 146 -1.16 -11.89 15.76
CA CYS A 146 -1.91 -11.31 16.87
C CYS A 146 -1.12 -11.35 18.20
N THR A 147 -1.20 -10.27 18.98
CA THR A 147 -0.48 -10.16 20.26
C THR A 147 -1.36 -10.40 21.49
N SER A 148 -2.67 -10.49 21.33
CA SER A 148 -3.59 -10.83 22.44
C SER A 148 -3.39 -12.28 22.88
N THR A 149 -3.33 -12.52 24.19
CA THR A 149 -3.20 -13.87 24.76
C THR A 149 -4.35 -14.80 24.38
N SER A 150 -5.56 -14.27 24.15
CA SER A 150 -6.73 -15.06 23.73
C SER A 150 -6.76 -15.40 22.23
N LYS A 151 -5.90 -14.76 21.42
CA LYS A 151 -5.83 -14.90 19.96
C LYS A 151 -4.39 -15.14 19.48
N LYS A 152 -3.52 -15.69 20.32
CA LYS A 152 -2.07 -15.72 20.09
C LYS A 152 -1.65 -16.51 18.84
N ASP A 153 -2.48 -17.43 18.39
CA ASP A 153 -2.26 -18.23 17.19
C ASP A 153 -3.01 -17.71 15.96
N ASP A 154 -3.72 -16.58 16.08
CA ASP A 154 -4.52 -16.00 15.00
C ASP A 154 -3.68 -15.06 14.11
N ASN A 155 -4.22 -14.83 12.91
CA ASN A 155 -3.70 -13.88 11.92
C ASN A 155 -4.33 -12.50 12.12
N CYS A 156 -3.50 -11.49 12.40
CA CYS A 156 -3.87 -10.08 12.48
C CYS A 156 -3.16 -9.23 11.41
N GLY A 157 -2.70 -9.85 10.31
CA GLY A 157 -1.89 -9.22 9.26
C GLY A 157 -0.39 -9.46 9.46
N LEU A 158 0.42 -8.45 9.14
CA LEU A 158 1.85 -8.46 9.46
C LEU A 158 2.07 -8.42 10.98
N HIS A 159 3.22 -8.90 11.44
CA HIS A 159 3.58 -8.78 12.84
C HIS A 159 3.71 -7.30 13.22
N GLY A 160 3.18 -6.92 14.38
CA GLY A 160 3.31 -5.56 14.90
C GLY A 160 4.73 -5.25 15.38
N ASN A 161 5.06 -3.96 15.42
CA ASN A 161 6.37 -3.42 15.82
C ASN A 161 7.55 -4.08 15.09
N SER A 162 7.31 -4.58 13.88
CA SER A 162 8.24 -5.40 13.12
C SER A 162 8.79 -4.64 11.92
N ASP A 163 10.08 -4.81 11.67
CA ASP A 163 10.77 -4.20 10.54
C ASP A 163 10.69 -5.12 9.33
N TYR A 164 10.25 -4.55 8.21
CA TYR A 164 10.12 -5.24 6.93
C TYR A 164 11.04 -4.62 5.90
N ARG A 165 11.71 -5.46 5.11
CA ARG A 165 12.42 -5.05 3.91
C ARG A 165 11.65 -5.50 2.68
N VAL A 166 11.40 -4.57 1.78
CA VAL A 166 10.77 -4.84 0.50
C VAL A 166 11.75 -4.50 -0.61
N SER A 167 11.89 -5.38 -1.59
CA SER A 167 12.65 -5.10 -2.81
C SER A 167 11.96 -5.66 -4.03
N PHE A 168 12.08 -4.99 -5.16
CA PHE A 168 11.52 -5.42 -6.43
C PHE A 168 12.26 -4.78 -7.60
N ASP A 169 12.11 -5.40 -8.76
CA ASP A 169 12.51 -4.82 -10.04
C ASP A 169 11.27 -4.16 -10.68
N ILE A 170 11.43 -2.97 -11.27
CA ILE A 170 10.36 -2.25 -11.98
C ILE A 170 10.80 -1.92 -13.39
N LEU A 171 10.03 -2.39 -14.38
CA LEU A 171 10.23 -2.08 -15.79
C LEU A 171 9.32 -0.91 -16.18
N VAL A 172 9.91 0.21 -16.59
CA VAL A 172 9.21 1.45 -16.94
C VAL A 172 9.07 1.56 -18.45
N ASP A 173 7.84 1.73 -18.94
CA ASP A 173 7.50 1.89 -20.37
C ASP A 173 8.18 0.87 -21.30
N SER A 174 8.35 -0.38 -20.80
CA SER A 174 9.07 -1.47 -21.49
C SER A 174 10.52 -1.14 -21.88
N LYS A 175 11.19 -0.20 -21.19
CA LYS A 175 12.52 0.31 -21.58
C LYS A 175 13.60 0.10 -20.52
N ALA A 176 13.35 0.54 -19.29
CA ALA A 176 14.36 0.59 -18.24
C ALA A 176 13.92 -0.25 -17.04
N ILE A 177 14.82 -1.10 -16.53
CA ILE A 177 14.64 -1.80 -15.27
C ILE A 177 15.33 -1.00 -14.18
N GLU A 178 14.55 -0.55 -13.21
CA GLU A 178 15.04 0.04 -11.96
C GLU A 178 14.89 -0.98 -10.83
N ARG A 179 15.78 -0.90 -9.83
CA ARG A 179 15.76 -1.79 -8.67
C ARG A 179 15.46 -0.97 -7.43
N GLU A 180 14.34 -1.29 -6.80
CA GLU A 180 13.92 -0.63 -5.59
C GLU A 180 14.16 -1.53 -4.39
N SER A 181 14.66 -0.93 -3.29
CA SER A 181 14.70 -1.59 -2.00
C SER A 181 14.57 -0.58 -0.89
N PHE A 182 13.66 -0.86 0.03
CA PHE A 182 13.44 -0.02 1.19
C PHE A 182 13.00 -0.84 2.40
N THR A 183 13.04 -0.21 3.56
CA THR A 183 12.56 -0.78 4.82
C THR A 183 11.49 0.10 5.43
N PHE A 184 10.47 -0.52 6.02
CA PHE A 184 9.47 0.17 6.83
C PHE A 184 9.17 -0.64 8.09
N LYS A 185 8.52 -0.02 9.07
CA LYS A 185 8.17 -0.63 10.34
C LYS A 185 6.68 -0.55 10.61
N THR A 186 6.06 -1.69 10.94
CA THR A 186 4.67 -1.73 11.41
C THR A 186 4.54 -1.15 12.81
N GLY A 187 3.38 -0.57 13.11
CA GLY A 187 2.98 -0.18 14.46
C GLY A 187 2.55 -1.39 15.29
N ALA A 188 1.98 -1.13 16.47
CA ALA A 188 1.36 -2.19 17.26
C ALA A 188 0.19 -2.83 16.50
N VAL A 189 -0.05 -4.12 16.75
CA VAL A 189 -1.23 -4.81 16.20
C VAL A 189 -2.49 -4.14 16.76
N SER A 190 -3.35 -3.67 15.86
CA SER A 190 -4.69 -3.21 16.19
C SER A 190 -5.59 -4.43 16.43
N ASN A 191 -6.06 -4.59 17.68
CA ASN A 191 -7.01 -5.63 18.08
C ASN A 191 -8.44 -5.27 17.73
#